data_AF-A0A401GVK2-F1
#
_entry.id   AF-A0A401GVK2-F1
#
_cell.length_a   1.000
_cell.length_b   1.000
_cell.length_c   1.000
_cell.angle_alpha   90.00
_cell.angle_beta   90.00
_cell.angle_gamma   90.00
#
_symmetry.space_group_name_H-M   'P 1'
#
loop_
_entity.id
_entity.type
_entity.pdbx_description
1 polymer ?
#
loop_
_entity_poly.entity_id
_entity_poly.type
_entity_poly.pdbx_seq_one_letter_code
_entity_poly.pdbx_strand_id
1 'polypeptide(L)'
;MPTLNCQAYICDPRPNYPLFITAKRYWLSEADVSGDPAEPTIEELYDNGGREGKPRIREAWSIDSPNAGAAAVLNEKTLLHGYSVFDCQEYVRAVHIFLTGLGTGVDVDFSTHNIEYGLRDLPTAYYPDKKDGVTLKCSKVQEIATYMEELGSRRAYDFLPTLCATMPVHFIYGTIDDFLPRAVQDYVLNVCAKGEYTSARRVEGAGHMVPQMQPKRLADAIWDILAHDPVLRSANKSLSRL
;
A
#
# COMPACT_ATOMS: atom_id res chain seq x y z
N MET A 1 -18.84 19.36 6.66
CA MET A 1 -17.92 18.82 5.64
C MET A 1 -17.83 17.32 5.89
N PRO A 2 -17.53 16.47 4.91
CA PRO A 2 -17.30 15.06 5.20
C PRO A 2 -16.11 14.93 6.17
N THR A 3 -16.27 14.12 7.20
CA THR A 3 -15.26 13.96 8.25
C THR A 3 -14.50 12.65 8.00
N LEU A 4 -13.17 12.70 8.06
CA LEU A 4 -12.35 11.50 7.96
C LEU A 4 -12.41 10.74 9.28
N ASN A 5 -12.93 9.52 9.21
CA ASN A 5 -13.01 8.61 10.33
C ASN A 5 -11.78 7.69 10.29
N CYS A 6 -11.31 7.31 11.48
CA CYS A 6 -10.21 6.39 11.66
C CYS A 6 -10.60 5.37 12.73
N GLN A 7 -10.35 4.09 12.48
CA GLN A 7 -10.48 3.02 13.47
C GLN A 7 -9.23 2.17 13.47
N ALA A 8 -8.66 1.97 14.66
CA ALA A 8 -7.52 1.10 14.89
C ALA A 8 -7.98 -0.31 15.27
N TYR A 9 -7.21 -1.30 14.83
CA TYR A 9 -7.41 -2.72 15.07
C TYR A 9 -6.14 -3.34 15.64
N ILE A 10 -6.30 -4.28 16.56
CA ILE A 10 -5.23 -5.14 17.06
C ILE A 10 -5.63 -6.57 16.73
N CYS A 11 -4.90 -7.18 15.80
CA CYS A 11 -5.04 -8.58 15.45
C CYS A 11 -4.10 -9.43 16.31
N ASP A 12 -4.67 -10.38 17.04
CA ASP A 12 -3.96 -11.38 17.83
C ASP A 12 -3.97 -12.74 17.11
N PRO A 13 -2.84 -13.17 16.53
CA PRO A 13 -2.74 -14.36 15.69
C PRO A 13 -2.27 -15.61 16.46
N ARG A 14 -2.27 -15.57 17.80
CA ARG A 14 -1.86 -16.68 18.64
C ARG A 14 -2.85 -17.84 18.56
N PRO A 15 -2.38 -19.10 18.74
CA PRO A 15 -1.00 -19.49 19.10
C PRO A 15 -0.03 -19.62 17.91
N ASN A 16 -0.48 -19.40 16.68
CA ASN A 16 0.27 -19.75 15.47
C ASN A 16 1.33 -18.71 15.07
N TYR A 17 1.25 -17.50 15.62
CA TYR A 17 2.21 -16.43 15.39
C TYR A 17 2.33 -15.56 16.65
N PRO A 18 3.55 -15.22 17.12
CA PRO A 18 3.73 -14.61 18.44
C PRO A 18 3.64 -13.07 18.46
N LEU A 19 3.55 -12.43 17.29
CA LEU A 19 3.56 -10.98 17.16
C LEU A 19 2.14 -10.47 16.88
N PHE A 20 1.72 -9.46 17.64
CA PHE A 20 0.51 -8.68 17.35
C PHE A 20 0.67 -7.91 16.05
N ILE A 21 -0.44 -7.71 15.36
CA ILE A 21 -0.50 -6.96 14.10
C ILE A 21 -1.47 -5.81 14.31
N THR A 22 -1.04 -4.58 14.03
CA THR A 22 -1.90 -3.39 14.13
C THR A 22 -2.26 -2.89 12.74
N ALA A 23 -3.50 -2.43 12.60
CA ALA A 23 -3.97 -1.83 11.38
C ALA A 23 -4.89 -0.64 11.67
N LYS A 24 -5.00 0.28 10.72
CA LYS A 24 -5.93 1.41 10.76
C LYS A 24 -6.78 1.42 9.50
N ARG A 25 -8.07 1.65 9.68
CA ARG A 25 -9.06 1.84 8.61
C ARG A 25 -9.46 3.30 8.54
N TYR A 26 -9.54 3.84 7.33
CA TYR A 26 -9.90 5.23 7.04
C TYR A 26 -11.10 5.27 6.10
N TRP A 27 -12.08 6.14 6.37
CA TRP A 27 -13.23 6.37 5.49
C TRP A 27 -13.90 7.72 5.75
N LEU A 28 -14.61 8.26 4.76
CA LEU A 28 -15.43 9.46 4.95
C LEU A 28 -16.82 9.08 5.46
N SER A 29 -17.33 9.81 6.45
CA SER A 29 -18.73 9.78 6.85
C SER A 29 -19.32 11.20 6.81
N GLU A 30 -20.65 11.29 6.71
CA GLU A 30 -21.37 12.57 6.82
C GLU A 30 -21.47 13.07 8.26
N ALA A 31 -21.01 12.29 9.24
CA ALA A 31 -21.08 12.61 10.66
C ALA A 31 -19.73 13.12 11.19
N ASP A 32 -19.79 14.13 12.07
CA ASP A 32 -18.64 14.63 12.82
C ASP A 32 -18.21 13.61 13.88
N VAL A 33 -17.37 12.67 13.48
CA VAL A 33 -16.61 11.83 14.41
C VAL A 33 -15.15 12.16 14.23
N SER A 34 -14.62 12.96 15.15
CA SER A 34 -13.20 13.30 15.21
C SER A 34 -12.40 12.04 15.55
N GLY A 35 -11.83 11.37 14.56
CA GLY A 35 -10.74 10.43 14.75
C GLY A 35 -9.40 11.14 14.60
N ASP A 36 -8.41 10.77 15.41
CA ASP A 36 -7.01 11.21 15.29
C ASP A 36 -6.39 10.57 14.04
N PRO A 37 -6.17 11.29 12.94
CA PRO A 37 -5.66 10.69 11.73
C PRO A 37 -4.13 10.78 11.80
N ALA A 38 -3.50 9.60 11.82
CA ALA A 38 -2.06 9.46 11.98
C ALA A 38 -1.30 9.36 10.64
N GLU A 39 -2.00 9.44 9.52
CA GLU A 39 -1.46 9.14 8.19
C GLU A 39 -1.74 10.32 7.25
N PRO A 40 -0.90 11.36 7.30
CA PRO A 40 -1.22 12.66 6.70
C PRO A 40 -1.34 12.60 5.16
N THR A 41 -0.72 11.62 4.51
CA THR A 41 -0.93 11.40 3.06
C THR A 41 -2.35 10.89 2.78
N ILE A 42 -2.89 10.01 3.62
CA ILE A 42 -4.25 9.46 3.44
C ILE A 42 -5.28 10.58 3.64
N GLU A 43 -5.10 11.43 4.65
CA GLU A 43 -5.93 12.61 4.88
C GLU A 43 -6.02 13.51 3.65
N GLU A 44 -4.86 13.91 3.14
CA GLU A 44 -4.79 14.81 1.99
C GLU A 44 -5.33 14.17 0.70
N LEU A 45 -5.26 12.83 0.57
CA LEU A 45 -5.94 12.10 -0.51
C LEU A 45 -7.47 12.18 -0.40
N TYR A 46 -8.02 12.05 0.81
CA TYR A 46 -9.46 12.16 1.05
C TYR A 46 -9.99 13.59 0.87
N ASP A 47 -9.28 14.59 1.39
CA ASP A 47 -9.59 16.02 1.21
C ASP A 47 -9.60 16.39 -0.28
N ASN A 48 -8.71 15.79 -1.06
CA ASN A 48 -8.67 15.99 -2.50
C ASN A 48 -9.75 15.21 -3.25
N GLY A 49 -10.12 14.00 -2.82
CA GLY A 49 -11.07 13.10 -3.49
C GLY A 49 -12.56 13.50 -3.40
N GLY A 50 -12.90 14.50 -2.58
CA GLY A 50 -14.27 15.00 -2.41
C GLY A 50 -14.72 16.09 -3.40
N ARG A 51 -13.86 16.57 -4.31
CA ARG A 51 -14.22 17.66 -5.24
C ARG A 51 -14.93 17.13 -6.50
N GLU A 52 -15.74 17.97 -7.13
CA GLU A 52 -16.56 17.62 -8.29
C GLU A 52 -15.72 17.03 -9.44
N GLY A 53 -16.17 15.91 -10.03
CA GLY A 53 -15.51 15.24 -11.16
C GLY A 53 -14.35 14.29 -10.80
N LYS A 54 -14.14 14.00 -9.52
CA LYS A 54 -13.04 13.18 -9.00
C LYS A 54 -13.52 11.79 -8.52
N PRO A 55 -12.76 10.69 -8.72
CA PRO A 55 -13.10 9.39 -8.15
C PRO A 55 -13.09 9.43 -6.61
N ARG A 56 -14.07 8.76 -5.98
CA ARG A 56 -14.22 8.70 -4.52
C ARG A 56 -13.50 7.48 -3.96
N ILE A 57 -12.64 7.70 -2.97
CA ILE A 57 -12.05 6.61 -2.17
C ILE A 57 -13.12 6.12 -1.21
N ARG A 58 -13.49 4.83 -1.29
CA ARG A 58 -14.47 4.21 -0.38
C ARG A 58 -13.89 4.06 1.02
N GLU A 59 -12.73 3.42 1.11
CA GLU A 59 -11.98 3.18 2.34
C GLU A 59 -10.50 2.98 2.02
N ALA A 60 -9.63 3.24 2.99
CA ALA A 60 -8.21 2.93 2.94
C ALA A 60 -7.81 2.16 4.21
N TRP A 61 -6.79 1.31 4.08
CA TRP A 61 -6.25 0.52 5.17
C TRP A 61 -4.74 0.70 5.24
N SER A 62 -4.21 0.90 6.44
CA SER A 62 -2.78 0.84 6.75
C SER A 62 -2.53 -0.33 7.69
N ILE A 63 -1.53 -1.16 7.41
CA ILE A 63 -1.15 -2.30 8.25
C ILE A 63 0.32 -2.13 8.61
N ASP A 64 0.60 -2.03 9.90
CA ASP A 64 1.96 -1.90 10.41
C ASP A 64 2.74 -3.20 10.16
N SER A 65 4.03 -3.06 9.83
CA SER A 65 4.95 -4.17 10.04
C SER A 65 5.03 -4.47 11.54
N PRO A 66 5.12 -5.75 11.97
CA PRO A 66 5.13 -6.07 13.40
C PRO A 66 6.25 -5.41 14.22
N ASN A 67 7.33 -4.96 13.57
CA ASN A 67 8.45 -4.23 14.15
C ASN A 67 8.39 -2.70 13.91
N ALA A 68 7.28 -2.17 13.42
CA ALA A 68 7.07 -0.74 13.14
C ALA A 68 5.78 -0.22 13.81
N GLY A 69 5.63 1.10 13.83
CA GLY A 69 4.39 1.76 14.25
C GLY A 69 3.90 1.34 15.64
N ALA A 70 2.58 1.13 15.76
CA ALA A 70 1.96 0.71 17.02
C ALA A 70 2.27 -0.76 17.35
N ALA A 71 2.46 -1.60 16.34
CA ALA A 71 2.79 -3.02 16.53
C ALA A 71 4.15 -3.18 17.25
N ALA A 72 5.15 -2.35 16.93
CA ALA A 72 6.45 -2.40 17.58
C ALA A 72 6.37 -2.25 19.11
N VAL A 73 5.51 -1.34 19.58
CA VAL A 73 5.28 -1.09 21.01
C VAL A 73 4.63 -2.30 21.68
N LEU A 74 3.60 -2.87 21.04
CA LEU A 74 2.92 -4.08 21.54
C LEU A 74 3.86 -5.30 21.57
N ASN A 75 4.76 -5.37 20.60
CA ASN A 75 5.64 -6.51 20.39
C ASN A 75 7.01 -6.35 21.03
N GLU A 76 7.30 -5.24 21.72
CA GLU A 76 8.65 -4.89 22.20
C GLU A 76 9.36 -6.07 22.87
N LYS A 77 8.71 -6.71 23.84
CA LYS A 77 9.27 -7.88 24.56
C LYS A 77 9.51 -9.08 23.65
N THR A 78 8.59 -9.36 22.73
CA THR A 78 8.73 -10.49 21.79
C THR A 78 9.84 -10.20 20.77
N LEU A 79 9.95 -8.97 20.27
CA LEU A 79 10.98 -8.55 19.33
C LEU A 79 12.39 -8.66 19.94
N LEU A 80 12.53 -8.37 21.24
CA LEU A 80 13.80 -8.58 21.97
C LEU A 80 14.23 -10.06 22.02
N HIS A 81 13.29 -11.00 21.89
CA HIS A 81 13.54 -12.44 21.99
C HIS A 81 13.40 -13.13 20.64
N GLY A 82 14.48 -13.12 19.85
CA GLY A 82 14.59 -13.93 18.62
C GLY A 82 14.39 -13.17 17.30
N TYR A 83 14.21 -11.85 17.34
CA TYR A 83 14.04 -11.00 16.15
C TYR A 83 15.14 -9.93 16.01
N SER A 84 16.40 -10.30 16.28
CA SER A 84 17.56 -9.41 16.06
C SER A 84 17.74 -9.03 14.58
N VAL A 85 17.18 -9.82 13.67
CA VAL A 85 16.98 -9.49 12.26
C VAL A 85 15.49 -9.68 11.97
N PHE A 86 14.85 -8.66 11.39
CA PHE A 86 13.44 -8.71 11.02
C PHE A 86 13.31 -8.80 9.49
N ASP A 87 13.05 -10.01 9.00
CA ASP A 87 12.90 -10.27 7.58
C ASP A 87 11.53 -9.80 7.06
N CYS A 88 11.48 -9.37 5.80
CA CYS A 88 10.26 -9.02 5.07
C CYS A 88 9.19 -10.13 5.16
N GLN A 89 9.62 -11.39 5.33
CA GLN A 89 8.75 -12.54 5.53
C GLN A 89 7.78 -12.37 6.69
N GLU A 90 8.21 -11.70 7.75
CA GLU A 90 7.39 -11.47 8.94
C GLU A 90 6.33 -10.39 8.67
N TYR A 91 6.64 -9.41 7.82
CA TYR A 91 5.63 -8.45 7.35
C TYR A 91 4.61 -9.10 6.42
N VAL A 92 5.06 -9.87 5.42
CA VAL A 92 4.18 -10.61 4.51
C VAL A 92 3.28 -11.59 5.27
N ARG A 93 3.84 -12.27 6.28
CA ARG A 93 3.08 -13.14 7.18
C ARG A 93 2.00 -12.36 7.93
N ALA A 94 2.32 -11.19 8.46
CA ALA A 94 1.37 -10.34 9.17
C ALA A 94 0.21 -9.90 8.27
N VAL A 95 0.51 -9.41 7.06
CA VAL A 95 -0.51 -9.02 6.07
C VAL A 95 -1.40 -10.21 5.71
N HIS A 96 -0.81 -11.38 5.47
CA HIS A 96 -1.57 -12.60 5.19
C HIS A 96 -2.53 -12.95 6.34
N ILE A 97 -2.05 -12.98 7.58
CA ILE A 97 -2.88 -13.34 8.73
C ILE A 97 -4.04 -12.34 8.90
N PHE A 98 -3.74 -11.04 8.78
CA PHE A 98 -4.73 -9.99 8.93
C PHE A 98 -5.85 -10.09 7.88
N LEU A 99 -5.49 -10.22 6.60
CA LEU A 99 -6.46 -10.24 5.50
C LEU A 99 -7.25 -11.55 5.37
N THR A 100 -6.75 -12.65 5.94
CA THR A 100 -7.39 -13.98 5.85
C THR A 100 -8.16 -14.37 7.11
N GLY A 101 -8.26 -13.48 8.10
CA GLY A 101 -9.00 -13.73 9.33
C GLY A 101 -8.36 -14.83 10.20
N LEU A 102 -7.05 -15.05 10.10
CA LEU A 102 -6.33 -16.08 10.88
C LEU A 102 -5.95 -15.62 12.30
N GLY A 103 -6.50 -14.50 12.77
CA GLY A 103 -6.33 -13.99 14.13
C GLY A 103 -7.64 -13.47 14.71
N THR A 104 -7.62 -13.06 15.97
CA THR A 104 -8.76 -12.47 16.69
C THR A 104 -8.59 -10.95 16.87
N GLY A 105 -9.64 -10.23 17.25
CA GLY A 105 -9.59 -8.78 17.48
C GLY A 105 -9.83 -7.89 16.25
N VAL A 106 -10.19 -8.51 15.10
CA VAL A 106 -10.62 -7.83 13.89
C VAL A 106 -12.01 -8.32 13.51
N ASP A 107 -13.00 -7.45 13.57
CA ASP A 107 -14.42 -7.73 13.27
C ASP A 107 -14.79 -7.36 11.83
N VAL A 108 -13.79 -7.37 10.93
CA VAL A 108 -13.96 -7.09 9.51
C VAL A 108 -13.79 -8.35 8.70
N ASP A 109 -14.84 -8.71 7.99
CA ASP A 109 -14.79 -9.78 7.00
C ASP A 109 -14.25 -9.24 5.67
N PHE A 110 -12.94 -9.39 5.47
CA PHE A 110 -12.30 -9.02 4.23
C PHE A 110 -12.79 -9.84 3.04
N SER A 111 -13.41 -11.02 3.23
CA SER A 111 -13.94 -11.84 2.12
C SER A 111 -15.15 -11.22 1.41
N THR A 112 -15.76 -10.19 2.00
CA THR A 112 -16.90 -9.45 1.43
C THR A 112 -16.52 -8.12 0.77
N HIS A 113 -15.26 -7.69 0.89
CA HIS A 113 -14.78 -6.50 0.18
C HIS A 113 -14.65 -6.83 -1.32
N ASN A 114 -14.52 -5.86 -2.23
CA ASN A 114 -14.33 -6.15 -3.66
C ASN A 114 -12.93 -6.76 -3.91
N ILE A 115 -12.73 -8.01 -3.48
CA ILE A 115 -11.45 -8.74 -3.51
C ILE A 115 -11.33 -9.70 -4.67
N GLU A 116 -12.10 -9.49 -5.74
CA GLU A 116 -11.92 -10.15 -7.03
C GLU A 116 -10.43 -10.20 -7.42
N TYR A 117 -9.62 -9.21 -7.01
CA TYR A 117 -8.22 -9.11 -7.37
C TYR A 117 -7.22 -9.65 -6.34
N GLY A 118 -7.59 -9.79 -5.05
CA GLY A 118 -6.62 -10.05 -3.97
C GLY A 118 -6.75 -11.40 -3.27
N LEU A 119 -7.96 -11.94 -3.14
CA LEU A 119 -8.24 -13.21 -2.44
C LEU A 119 -8.84 -14.26 -3.40
N ARG A 120 -8.73 -15.53 -3.04
CA ARG A 120 -9.29 -16.68 -3.75
C ARG A 120 -9.76 -17.74 -2.76
N ASP A 121 -10.73 -18.53 -3.18
CA ASP A 121 -11.23 -19.64 -2.39
C ASP A 121 -10.16 -20.73 -2.18
N LEU A 122 -10.27 -21.41 -1.05
CA LEU A 122 -9.61 -22.67 -0.78
C LEU A 122 -10.45 -23.83 -1.37
N PRO A 123 -9.83 -24.96 -1.76
CA PRO A 123 -8.41 -25.27 -1.67
C PRO A 123 -7.56 -24.60 -2.75
N THR A 124 -6.24 -24.55 -2.51
CA THR A 124 -5.24 -24.14 -3.50
C THR A 124 -4.14 -25.18 -3.61
N ALA A 125 -3.27 -25.07 -4.61
CA ALA A 125 -2.08 -25.94 -4.73
C ALA A 125 -1.18 -25.88 -3.47
N TYR A 126 -1.15 -24.75 -2.76
CA TYR A 126 -0.39 -24.58 -1.50
C TYR A 126 -1.15 -25.07 -0.25
N TYR A 127 -2.47 -25.25 -0.35
CA TYR A 127 -3.34 -25.65 0.76
C TYR A 127 -4.40 -26.65 0.29
N PRO A 128 -4.00 -27.89 -0.10
CA PRO A 128 -4.93 -28.86 -0.68
C PRO A 128 -5.96 -29.41 0.34
N ASP A 129 -5.61 -29.38 1.63
CA ASP A 129 -6.39 -29.98 2.71
C ASP A 129 -7.44 -29.04 3.31
N LYS A 130 -7.32 -27.73 3.09
CA LYS A 130 -8.30 -26.74 3.57
C LYS A 130 -9.45 -26.64 2.56
N LYS A 131 -10.68 -26.99 3.00
CA LYS A 131 -11.84 -27.08 2.11
C LYS A 131 -12.72 -25.84 2.09
N ASP A 132 -12.63 -25.00 3.12
CA ASP A 132 -13.45 -23.81 3.28
C ASP A 132 -12.58 -22.58 3.61
N GLY A 133 -13.11 -21.39 3.32
CA GLY A 133 -12.45 -20.10 3.54
C GLY A 133 -11.68 -19.58 2.33
N VAL A 134 -10.99 -18.46 2.52
CA VAL A 134 -10.23 -17.76 1.47
C VAL A 134 -8.76 -17.62 1.84
N THR A 135 -7.91 -17.43 0.83
CA THR A 135 -6.48 -17.10 0.96
C THR A 135 -6.09 -16.02 -0.04
N LEU A 136 -4.93 -15.39 0.15
CA LEU A 136 -4.33 -14.50 -0.86
C LEU A 136 -4.15 -15.22 -2.21
N LYS A 137 -4.42 -14.51 -3.31
CA LYS A 137 -4.12 -14.97 -4.67
C LYS A 137 -2.62 -15.15 -4.88
N CYS A 138 -1.83 -14.18 -4.43
CA CYS A 138 -0.39 -14.34 -4.28
C CYS A 138 -0.12 -15.15 -3.00
N SER A 139 0.37 -16.39 -3.12
CA SER A 139 0.68 -17.18 -1.94
C SER A 139 1.76 -16.49 -1.11
N LYS A 140 1.70 -16.63 0.22
CA LYS A 140 2.72 -16.09 1.13
C LYS A 140 4.16 -16.42 0.69
N VAL A 141 4.41 -17.64 0.22
CA VAL A 141 5.73 -18.09 -0.24
C VAL A 141 6.20 -17.35 -1.49
N GLN A 142 5.29 -17.08 -2.42
CA GLN A 142 5.60 -16.34 -3.65
C GLN A 142 5.81 -14.84 -3.38
N GLU A 143 5.00 -14.25 -2.49
CA GLU A 143 5.20 -12.86 -2.08
C GLU A 143 6.58 -12.67 -1.43
N ILE A 144 6.96 -13.58 -0.52
CA ILE A 144 8.29 -13.62 0.09
C ILE A 144 9.41 -13.73 -0.96
N ALA A 145 9.23 -14.59 -1.97
CA ALA A 145 10.24 -14.80 -3.00
C ALA A 145 10.58 -13.49 -3.73
N THR A 146 9.62 -12.57 -3.88
CA THR A 146 9.83 -11.24 -4.49
C THR A 146 10.83 -10.38 -3.72
N TYR A 147 10.88 -10.50 -2.39
CA TYR A 147 11.75 -9.69 -1.54
C TYR A 147 13.11 -10.34 -1.25
N MET A 148 13.21 -11.67 -1.41
CA MET A 148 14.47 -12.41 -1.27
C MET A 148 15.37 -12.30 -2.51
N GLU A 149 14.83 -11.84 -3.64
CA GLU A 149 15.55 -11.77 -4.91
C GLU A 149 16.27 -10.42 -5.07
N GLU A 150 17.59 -10.42 -4.88
CA GLU A 150 18.41 -9.20 -4.87
C GLU A 150 18.42 -8.44 -6.20
N LEU A 151 18.27 -9.12 -7.34
CA LEU A 151 18.32 -8.49 -8.66
C LEU A 151 16.96 -8.00 -9.15
N GLY A 152 15.87 -8.33 -8.46
CA GLY A 152 14.51 -8.12 -8.95
C GLY A 152 14.20 -6.64 -9.14
N SER A 153 14.61 -5.84 -8.17
CA SER A 153 14.52 -4.37 -8.24
C SER A 153 15.28 -3.77 -9.43
N ARG A 154 16.40 -4.38 -9.85
CA ARG A 154 17.20 -3.92 -11.00
C ARG A 154 16.58 -4.35 -12.32
N ARG A 155 16.17 -5.62 -12.42
CA ARG A 155 15.52 -6.18 -13.61
C ARG A 155 14.15 -5.55 -13.88
N ALA A 156 13.46 -5.08 -12.84
CA ALA A 156 12.20 -4.35 -13.00
C ALA A 156 12.34 -3.14 -13.92
N TYR A 157 13.51 -2.47 -13.91
CA TYR A 157 13.77 -1.34 -14.78
C TYR A 157 13.86 -1.69 -16.26
N ASP A 158 14.21 -2.94 -16.62
CA ASP A 158 14.27 -3.39 -18.02
C ASP A 158 12.88 -3.40 -18.69
N PHE A 159 11.81 -3.46 -17.89
CA PHE A 159 10.43 -3.44 -18.36
C PHE A 159 9.83 -2.03 -18.46
N LEU A 160 10.52 -0.99 -17.97
CA LEU A 160 10.01 0.39 -18.04
C LEU A 160 9.69 0.87 -19.45
N PRO A 161 10.48 0.56 -20.52
CA PRO A 161 10.12 0.97 -21.88
C PRO A 161 8.77 0.37 -22.31
N THR A 162 8.54 -0.91 -22.01
CA THR A 162 7.28 -1.57 -22.33
C THR A 162 6.11 -0.98 -21.56
N LEU A 163 6.30 -0.65 -20.28
CA LEU A 163 5.26 0.01 -19.48
C LEU A 163 4.94 1.40 -20.01
N CYS A 164 5.96 2.23 -20.28
CA CYS A 164 5.77 3.58 -20.83
C CYS A 164 5.08 3.57 -22.19
N ALA A 165 5.32 2.53 -23.01
CA ALA A 165 4.66 2.36 -24.30
C ALA A 165 3.19 1.88 -24.20
N THR A 166 2.77 1.31 -23.06
CA THR A 166 1.45 0.67 -22.91
C THR A 166 0.50 1.43 -21.98
N MET A 167 1.02 2.21 -21.04
CA MET A 167 0.22 2.98 -20.09
C MET A 167 0.95 4.26 -19.67
N PRO A 168 0.22 5.29 -19.20
CA PRO A 168 0.85 6.46 -18.61
C PRO A 168 1.66 6.09 -17.37
N VAL A 169 2.95 6.46 -17.37
CA VAL A 169 3.86 6.23 -16.24
C VAL A 169 4.30 7.57 -15.68
N HIS A 170 4.09 7.78 -14.38
CA HIS A 170 4.46 9.01 -13.70
C HIS A 170 5.45 8.72 -12.57
N PHE A 171 6.53 9.50 -12.52
CA PHE A 171 7.53 9.45 -11.45
C PHE A 171 7.35 10.62 -10.50
N ILE A 172 7.41 10.35 -9.18
CA ILE A 172 7.43 11.37 -8.13
C ILE A 172 8.59 11.05 -7.20
N TYR A 173 9.57 11.95 -7.12
CA TYR A 173 10.73 11.83 -6.25
C TYR A 173 10.75 12.93 -5.18
N GLY A 174 11.51 12.73 -4.10
CA GLY A 174 11.94 13.83 -3.24
C GLY A 174 13.02 14.71 -3.90
N THR A 175 13.23 15.93 -3.40
CA THR A 175 14.39 16.76 -3.78
C THR A 175 15.66 16.39 -3.03
N ILE A 176 15.55 15.74 -1.87
CA ILE A 176 16.66 15.27 -1.04
C ILE A 176 17.05 13.86 -1.50
N ASP A 177 18.32 13.66 -1.85
CA ASP A 177 18.83 12.39 -2.39
C ASP A 177 19.48 11.52 -1.30
N ASP A 178 18.70 11.14 -0.29
CA ASP A 178 19.15 10.44 0.93
C ASP A 178 19.23 8.91 0.80
N PHE A 179 18.39 8.31 -0.05
CA PHE A 179 18.35 6.85 -0.27
C PHE A 179 18.71 6.47 -1.71
N LEU A 180 18.08 7.12 -2.69
CA LEU A 180 18.34 6.88 -4.10
C LEU A 180 19.09 8.10 -4.69
N PRO A 181 20.38 7.99 -5.04
CA PRO A 181 21.14 9.12 -5.56
C PRO A 181 20.52 9.74 -6.82
N ARG A 182 20.69 11.06 -7.03
CA ARG A 182 20.20 11.77 -8.24
C ARG A 182 20.60 11.08 -9.53
N ALA A 183 21.86 10.66 -9.65
CA ALA A 183 22.36 9.99 -10.83
C ALA A 183 21.59 8.69 -11.15
N VAL A 184 21.14 7.95 -10.12
CA VAL A 184 20.32 6.74 -10.32
C VAL A 184 18.92 7.11 -10.76
N GLN A 185 18.32 8.15 -10.18
CA GLN A 185 17.00 8.64 -10.60
C GLN A 185 17.04 9.10 -12.07
N ASP A 186 18.07 9.84 -12.46
CA ASP A 186 18.25 10.31 -13.83
C ASP A 186 18.54 9.16 -14.79
N TYR A 187 19.28 8.13 -14.34
CA TYR A 187 19.46 6.89 -15.09
C TYR A 187 18.13 6.16 -15.32
N VAL A 188 17.29 6.05 -14.29
CA VAL A 188 15.95 5.44 -14.41
C VAL A 188 15.09 6.21 -15.42
N LEU A 189 15.07 7.54 -15.34
CA LEU A 189 14.26 8.36 -16.24
C LEU A 189 14.76 8.33 -17.69
N ASN A 190 16.07 8.50 -17.90
CA ASN A 190 16.62 8.73 -19.24
C ASN A 190 17.08 7.45 -19.93
N VAL A 191 17.55 6.46 -19.18
CA VAL A 191 18.09 5.21 -19.73
C VAL A 191 17.06 4.10 -19.62
N CYS A 192 16.55 3.82 -18.41
CA CYS A 192 15.61 2.71 -18.22
C CYS A 192 14.25 3.00 -18.86
N ALA A 193 13.66 4.16 -18.58
CA ALA A 193 12.40 4.58 -19.19
C ALA A 193 12.56 5.24 -20.57
N LYS A 194 13.80 5.43 -21.05
CA LYS A 194 14.11 6.07 -22.35
C LYS A 194 13.50 7.47 -22.54
N GLY A 195 13.14 8.16 -21.46
CA GLY A 195 12.39 9.42 -21.53
C GLY A 195 10.93 9.27 -22.01
N GLU A 196 10.40 8.06 -22.13
CA GLU A 196 9.05 7.79 -22.66
C GLU A 196 7.94 7.88 -21.60
N TYR A 197 8.27 8.27 -20.36
CA TYR A 197 7.32 8.44 -19.27
C TYR A 197 6.45 9.70 -19.45
N THR A 198 5.27 9.72 -18.84
CA THR A 198 4.28 10.79 -19.00
C THR A 198 4.62 12.05 -18.21
N SER A 199 5.11 11.90 -16.96
CA SER A 199 5.67 13.03 -16.20
C SER A 199 6.65 12.58 -15.14
N ALA A 200 7.63 13.42 -14.83
CA ALA A 200 8.47 13.27 -13.64
C ALA A 200 8.36 14.56 -12.80
N ARG A 201 8.06 14.41 -11.50
CA ARG A 201 7.93 15.52 -10.55
C ARG A 201 8.85 15.31 -9.36
N ARG A 202 9.25 16.40 -8.73
CA ARG A 202 10.04 16.40 -7.50
C ARG A 202 9.30 17.16 -6.41
N VAL A 203 9.17 16.55 -5.24
CA VAL A 203 8.52 17.12 -4.07
C VAL A 203 9.57 17.79 -3.22
N GLU A 204 9.52 19.12 -3.19
CA GLU A 204 10.48 19.94 -2.45
C GLU A 204 10.39 19.68 -0.94
N GLY A 205 11.54 19.54 -0.28
CA GLY A 205 11.65 19.27 1.14
C GLY A 205 11.37 17.81 1.56
N ALA A 206 11.42 16.86 0.61
CA ALA A 206 11.28 15.43 0.88
C ALA A 206 12.50 14.63 0.38
N GLY A 207 12.83 13.55 1.09
CA GLY A 207 13.76 12.51 0.67
C GLY A 207 13.04 11.20 0.32
N HIS A 208 13.59 10.06 0.72
CA HIS A 208 13.01 8.73 0.47
C HIS A 208 11.56 8.61 0.97
N MET A 209 11.31 9.18 2.14
CA MET A 209 10.04 9.09 2.86
C MET A 209 9.10 10.23 2.47
N VAL A 210 8.87 10.45 1.16
CA VAL A 210 7.98 11.52 0.65
C VAL A 210 6.60 11.51 1.32
N PRO A 211 5.92 10.36 1.51
CA PRO A 211 4.61 10.31 2.17
C PRO A 211 4.62 10.83 3.62
N GLN A 212 5.75 10.70 4.32
CA GLN A 212 5.90 11.13 5.71
C GLN A 212 6.43 12.56 5.83
N MET A 213 7.32 12.96 4.91
CA MET A 213 7.99 14.26 4.96
C MET A 213 7.15 15.38 4.35
N GLN A 214 6.45 15.10 3.25
CA GLN A 214 5.68 16.10 2.50
C GLN A 214 4.32 15.53 2.04
N PRO A 215 3.47 15.06 2.97
CA PRO A 215 2.22 14.35 2.68
C PRO A 215 1.28 15.13 1.76
N LYS A 216 1.03 16.41 2.08
CA LYS A 216 0.19 17.30 1.27
C LYS A 216 0.67 17.44 -0.15
N ARG A 217 1.96 17.72 -0.33
CA ARG A 217 2.55 17.93 -1.66
C ARG A 217 2.55 16.65 -2.48
N LEU A 218 2.73 15.50 -1.83
CA LEU A 218 2.60 14.21 -2.50
C LEU A 218 1.14 13.97 -2.94
N ALA A 219 0.18 14.19 -2.06
CA ALA A 219 -1.24 14.02 -2.37
C ALA A 219 -1.68 14.96 -3.50
N ASP A 220 -1.27 16.22 -3.49
CA ASP A 220 -1.53 17.18 -4.57
C ASP A 220 -0.91 16.70 -5.89
N ALA A 221 0.33 16.20 -5.87
CA ALA A 221 0.99 15.66 -7.07
C ALA A 221 0.28 14.43 -7.65
N ILE A 222 -0.13 13.49 -6.79
CA ILE A 222 -0.94 12.32 -7.19
C ILE A 222 -2.27 12.80 -7.77
N TRP A 223 -2.92 13.74 -7.08
CA TRP A 223 -4.23 14.23 -7.47
C TRP A 223 -4.19 14.91 -8.84
N ASP A 224 -3.19 15.74 -9.09
CA ASP A 224 -2.99 16.38 -10.37
C ASP A 224 -2.85 15.36 -11.51
N ILE A 225 -2.10 14.28 -11.27
CA ILE A 225 -1.95 13.18 -12.24
C ILE A 225 -3.30 12.53 -12.52
N LEU A 226 -4.00 12.07 -11.48
CA LEU A 226 -5.30 11.43 -11.60
C LEU A 226 -6.35 12.33 -12.27
N ALA A 227 -6.29 13.63 -11.99
CA ALA A 227 -7.22 14.60 -12.53
C ALA A 227 -6.91 15.01 -13.96
N HIS A 228 -5.67 14.94 -14.44
CA HIS A 228 -5.31 15.49 -15.75
C HIS A 228 -4.85 14.42 -16.75
N ASP A 229 -4.73 13.15 -16.34
CA ASP A 229 -4.45 12.06 -17.26
C ASP A 229 -5.72 11.65 -18.05
N PRO A 230 -5.74 11.84 -19.38
CA PRO A 230 -6.91 11.56 -20.20
C PRO A 230 -7.24 10.06 -20.31
N VAL A 231 -6.26 9.17 -20.16
CA VAL A 231 -6.45 7.71 -20.18
C VAL A 231 -7.16 7.28 -18.90
N LEU A 232 -6.68 7.73 -17.73
CA LEU A 232 -7.31 7.43 -16.44
C LEU A 232 -8.74 8.02 -16.33
N ARG A 233 -8.98 9.20 -16.91
CA ARG A 233 -10.33 9.77 -17.02
C ARG A 233 -11.29 8.90 -17.84
N SER A 234 -10.81 8.25 -18.89
CA SER A 234 -11.64 7.40 -19.75
C SER A 234 -11.98 6.06 -19.09
N ALA A 235 -11.04 5.44 -18.36
CA ALA A 235 -11.25 4.20 -17.61
C ALA A 235 -12.23 4.37 -16.43
N ASN A 236 -12.20 5.53 -15.74
CA ASN A 236 -13.16 5.85 -14.69
C ASN A 236 -14.60 6.02 -15.20
N LYS A 237 -14.79 6.42 -16.48
CA LYS A 237 -16.12 6.52 -17.11
C LYS A 237 -16.68 5.17 -17.55
N SER A 238 -15.84 4.17 -17.84
CA SER A 238 -16.30 2.83 -18.22
C SER A 238 -16.71 1.98 -17.02
N LEU A 239 -16.04 2.13 -15.88
CA LEU A 239 -16.38 1.39 -14.63
C LEU A 239 -17.63 1.91 -13.93
N SER A 240 -18.09 3.13 -14.23
CA SER A 240 -19.33 3.71 -13.70
C SER A 240 -20.58 3.37 -14.52
N ARG A 241 -20.45 2.50 -15.55
CA ARG A 241 -21.53 2.07 -16.44
C ARG A 241 -21.82 0.55 -16.36
N LEU A 242 -21.15 -0.17 -15.47
CA LEU A 242 -21.45 -1.56 -15.10
C LEU A 242 -22.05 -1.58 -13.70
#